data_AF-A0A2V9T8U5-F1
#
_entry.id   AF-A0A2V9T8U5-F1
#
_cell.length_a   1.000
_cell.length_b   1.000
_cell.length_c   1.000
_cell.angle_alpha   90.00
_cell.angle_beta   90.00
_cell.angle_gamma   90.00
#
_symmetry.space_group_name_H-M   'P 1'
#
loop_
_entity.id
_entity.type
_entity.pdbx_description
1 polymer ?
#
loop_
_entity_poly.entity_id
_entity_poly.type
_entity_poly.pdbx_seq_one_letter_code
_entity_poly.pdbx_strand_id
1 'polypeptide(L)'
;MSASPALATVKARARKAGLRFWMQRVLEECDRARVNFAPDPVHDLRVALRRCRSIADGFIAVDPDPAWKEMKKAGRRLFSRLGELRDVHVMQEWVGKLAAPSDPAATALLQFLAARENELKQEAALALTEFDRKQWKRWSVSLPRRITRLRQGSVIFKHLALERLMYAHDLHRRALRSRSRIAFHKLRIGIKRFRYIVENFLPQQHSAWSSDLKRLQDVLGEVHDLDVLWSTATQIHAFPDQQSQMQWQQKIAQDRQQRIEAYREKMLGRSSLWRAWRAELPQGRQIAAVALARLKLWASLLDPDFRHSVHVTQLALQLYDGLTNGKSQVAEERAILEVAALLHDVGRSQDERGHHKASYRLIRRLSPPLGWSGESLHLVALIARYHRGVLPGRQATLRALPSPERRLVLRLAGILRLANAFDVDRHGRVHRLAITQRNGFITVAARNYSSQSNAAEAVAAARHLLEVVYRRPLLVRPMKIPKTI
;
A
#
# COMPACT_ATOMS: atom_id res chain seq x y z
N MET A 1 6.80 29.38 -23.44
CA MET A 1 6.36 29.27 -22.03
C MET A 1 7.40 28.48 -21.24
N SER A 2 8.38 29.19 -20.68
CA SER A 2 9.45 28.63 -19.86
C SER A 2 8.89 28.18 -18.51
N ALA A 3 9.14 26.92 -18.14
CA ALA A 3 8.75 26.42 -16.83
C ALA A 3 9.52 27.16 -15.72
N SER A 4 8.81 27.64 -14.70
CA SER A 4 9.37 28.39 -13.56
C SER A 4 10.58 27.68 -12.90
N PRO A 5 11.64 28.39 -12.48
CA PRO A 5 12.88 27.82 -11.95
C PRO A 5 12.66 26.80 -10.82
N ALA A 6 11.68 27.04 -9.94
CA ALA A 6 11.33 26.14 -8.84
C ALA A 6 10.81 24.77 -9.31
N LEU A 7 10.07 24.72 -10.43
CA LEU A 7 9.60 23.46 -11.02
C LEU A 7 10.77 22.66 -11.65
N ALA A 8 11.79 23.35 -12.16
CA ALA A 8 12.99 22.73 -12.73
C ALA A 8 13.87 22.11 -11.64
N THR A 9 14.05 22.79 -10.49
CA THR A 9 14.81 22.27 -9.34
C THR A 9 14.13 21.05 -8.72
N VAL A 10 12.79 21.07 -8.59
CA VAL A 10 12.01 19.92 -8.10
C VAL A 10 12.13 18.72 -9.06
N LYS A 11 12.06 18.93 -10.38
CA LYS A 11 12.27 17.87 -11.38
C LYS A 11 13.69 17.29 -11.35
N ALA A 12 14.71 18.13 -11.19
CA ALA A 12 16.11 17.70 -11.08
C ALA A 12 16.38 16.88 -9.81
N ARG A 13 15.83 17.31 -8.66
CA ARG A 13 15.90 16.59 -7.39
C ARG A 13 15.11 15.27 -7.43
N ALA A 14 13.95 15.25 -8.10
CA ALA A 14 13.18 14.03 -8.36
C ALA A 14 13.92 13.04 -9.26
N ARG A 15 14.69 13.52 -10.26
CA ARG A 15 15.57 12.68 -11.09
C ARG A 15 16.68 12.00 -10.28
N LYS A 16 17.27 12.70 -9.31
CA LYS A 16 18.30 12.18 -8.38
C LYS A 16 17.74 11.39 -7.18
N ALA A 17 16.43 11.14 -7.12
CA ALA A 17 15.80 10.44 -5.98
C ALA A 17 14.77 9.37 -6.39
N GLY A 18 14.49 9.22 -7.69
CA GLY A 18 13.54 8.25 -8.21
C GLY A 18 14.04 6.81 -8.16
N LEU A 19 13.14 5.84 -8.35
CA LEU A 19 13.47 4.41 -8.32
C LEU A 19 14.61 4.05 -9.29
N ARG A 20 14.59 4.57 -10.52
CA ARG A 20 15.63 4.30 -11.52
C ARG A 20 17.03 4.67 -11.00
N PHE A 21 17.16 5.86 -10.41
CA PHE A 21 18.41 6.35 -9.84
C PHE A 21 18.93 5.39 -8.77
N TRP A 22 18.10 5.02 -7.80
CA TRP A 22 18.52 4.12 -6.73
C TRP A 22 18.84 2.71 -7.25
N MET A 23 18.12 2.22 -8.25
CA MET A 23 18.40 0.91 -8.84
C MET A 23 19.71 0.88 -9.62
N GLN A 24 20.07 1.99 -10.30
CA GLN A 24 21.40 2.14 -10.91
C GLN A 24 22.49 2.24 -9.84
N ARG A 25 22.23 3.01 -8.78
CA ARG A 25 23.16 3.14 -7.64
C ARG A 25 23.44 1.81 -6.96
N VAL A 26 22.46 0.91 -6.85
CA VAL A 26 22.70 -0.46 -6.35
C VAL A 26 23.75 -1.17 -7.20
N LEU A 27 23.70 -1.06 -8.52
CA LEU A 27 24.67 -1.71 -9.40
C LEU A 27 26.07 -1.11 -9.21
N GLU A 28 26.19 0.22 -9.13
CA GLU A 28 27.46 0.92 -8.88
C GLU A 28 28.07 0.54 -7.52
N GLU A 29 27.26 0.55 -6.46
CA GLU A 29 27.73 0.27 -5.10
C GLU A 29 28.03 -1.21 -4.88
N CYS A 30 27.44 -2.12 -5.66
CA CYS A 30 27.87 -3.52 -5.70
C CYS A 30 29.34 -3.67 -6.13
N ASP A 31 29.80 -2.88 -7.10
CA ASP A 31 31.20 -2.94 -7.56
C ASP A 31 32.15 -2.37 -6.51
N ARG A 32 31.76 -1.27 -5.85
CA ARG A 32 32.54 -0.65 -4.77
C ARG A 32 32.65 -1.54 -3.53
N ALA A 33 31.53 -2.12 -3.09
CA ALA A 33 31.51 -2.99 -1.91
C ALA A 33 32.33 -4.27 -2.11
N ARG A 34 32.44 -4.77 -3.35
CA ARG A 34 33.17 -6.00 -3.68
C ARG A 34 34.67 -5.91 -3.38
N VAL A 35 35.26 -4.72 -3.36
CA VAL A 35 36.71 -4.54 -3.19
C VAL A 35 37.20 -5.09 -1.85
N ASN A 36 36.57 -4.67 -0.75
CA ASN A 36 36.99 -5.06 0.61
C ASN A 36 35.87 -5.00 1.65
N PHE A 37 34.61 -4.76 1.24
CA PHE A 37 33.49 -4.51 2.15
C PHE A 37 33.80 -3.42 3.19
N ALA A 38 34.50 -2.35 2.79
CA ALA A 38 34.73 -1.20 3.66
C ALA A 38 33.40 -0.59 4.17
N PRO A 39 33.40 0.05 5.35
CA PRO A 39 32.17 0.55 5.99
C PRO A 39 31.33 1.47 5.10
N ASP A 40 31.96 2.40 4.36
CA ASP A 40 31.26 3.39 3.52
C ASP A 40 30.60 2.75 2.29
N PRO A 41 31.30 1.96 1.45
CA PRO A 41 30.64 1.20 0.36
C PRO A 41 29.52 0.27 0.83
N VAL A 42 29.70 -0.41 1.97
CA VAL A 42 28.65 -1.27 2.56
C VAL A 42 27.43 -0.42 2.96
N HIS A 43 27.67 0.74 3.58
CA HIS A 43 26.61 1.67 3.94
C HIS A 43 25.84 2.18 2.71
N ASP A 44 26.55 2.64 1.68
CA ASP A 44 25.95 3.18 0.47
C ASP A 44 25.14 2.14 -0.30
N LEU A 45 25.65 0.92 -0.44
CA LEU A 45 24.92 -0.20 -1.04
C LEU A 45 23.65 -0.53 -0.24
N ARG A 46 23.75 -0.57 1.10
CA ARG A 46 22.61 -0.80 1.99
C ARG A 46 21.57 0.32 1.83
N VAL A 47 21.99 1.58 1.74
CA VAL A 47 21.09 2.73 1.51
C VAL A 47 20.37 2.61 0.17
N ALA A 48 21.08 2.29 -0.91
CA ALA A 48 20.50 2.14 -2.24
C ALA A 48 19.48 0.99 -2.30
N LEU A 49 19.80 -0.18 -1.72
CA LEU A 49 18.89 -1.31 -1.60
C LEU A 49 17.66 -0.99 -0.75
N ARG A 50 17.86 -0.32 0.41
CA ARG A 50 16.76 0.15 1.27
C ARG A 50 15.81 1.04 0.49
N ARG A 51 16.34 2.01 -0.26
CA ARG A 51 15.56 2.96 -1.07
C ARG A 51 14.69 2.21 -2.06
N CYS A 52 15.28 1.34 -2.88
CA CYS A 52 14.54 0.52 -3.85
C CYS A 52 13.43 -0.30 -3.20
N ARG A 53 13.73 -0.99 -2.09
CA ARG A 53 12.76 -1.81 -1.37
C ARG A 53 11.63 -0.99 -0.73
N SER A 54 11.95 0.16 -0.17
CA SER A 54 10.95 1.05 0.46
C SER A 54 10.05 1.73 -0.57
N ILE A 55 10.58 2.07 -1.74
CA ILE A 55 9.80 2.56 -2.87
C ILE A 55 8.88 1.44 -3.38
N ALA A 56 9.39 0.21 -3.52
CA ALA A 56 8.58 -0.94 -3.88
C ALA A 56 7.44 -1.18 -2.87
N ASP A 57 7.69 -1.04 -1.56
CA ASP A 57 6.65 -1.15 -0.54
C ASP A 57 5.50 -0.14 -0.73
N GLY A 58 5.83 1.08 -1.18
CA GLY A 58 4.82 2.08 -1.52
C GLY A 58 4.01 1.69 -2.75
N PHE A 59 4.68 1.22 -3.81
CA PHE A 59 4.01 0.86 -5.06
C PHE A 59 3.25 -0.45 -5.01
N ILE A 60 3.66 -1.46 -4.23
CA ILE A 60 2.89 -2.71 -4.03
C ILE A 60 1.47 -2.42 -3.51
N ALA A 61 1.30 -1.29 -2.80
CA ALA A 61 0.01 -0.87 -2.28
C ALA A 61 -0.94 -0.34 -3.38
N VAL A 62 -0.44 -0.07 -4.59
CA VAL A 62 -1.14 0.67 -5.65
C VAL A 62 -1.07 -0.04 -7.01
N ASP A 63 0.08 -0.62 -7.35
CA ASP A 63 0.34 -1.39 -8.57
C ASP A 63 0.45 -2.89 -8.23
N PRO A 64 -0.44 -3.73 -8.79
CA PRO A 64 -0.47 -5.17 -8.51
C PRO A 64 0.61 -5.98 -9.23
N ASP A 65 1.42 -5.38 -10.11
CA ASP A 65 2.44 -6.09 -10.88
C ASP A 65 3.39 -6.91 -9.96
N PRO A 66 3.55 -8.23 -10.18
CA PRO A 66 4.37 -9.08 -9.33
C PRO A 66 5.84 -8.67 -9.31
N ALA A 67 6.35 -7.99 -10.34
CA ALA A 67 7.73 -7.56 -10.44
C ALA A 67 8.16 -6.66 -9.26
N TRP A 68 7.22 -5.94 -8.63
CA TRP A 68 7.52 -5.19 -7.40
C TRP A 68 7.93 -6.10 -6.24
N LYS A 69 7.20 -7.19 -6.04
CA LYS A 69 7.46 -8.17 -4.97
C LYS A 69 8.72 -8.97 -5.28
N GLU A 70 8.92 -9.34 -6.54
CA GLU A 70 10.10 -10.05 -7.00
C GLU A 70 11.37 -9.22 -6.84
N MET A 71 11.37 -7.96 -7.31
CA MET A 71 12.50 -7.04 -7.13
C MET A 71 12.81 -6.81 -5.65
N LYS A 72 11.78 -6.60 -4.83
CA LYS A 72 11.94 -6.46 -3.37
C LYS A 72 12.53 -7.74 -2.74
N LYS A 73 12.18 -8.92 -3.24
CA LYS A 73 12.70 -10.21 -2.76
C LYS A 73 14.15 -10.40 -3.20
N ALA A 74 14.50 -10.07 -4.44
CA ALA A 74 15.85 -10.18 -4.98
C ALA A 74 16.88 -9.38 -4.15
N GLY A 75 16.55 -8.13 -3.78
CA GLY A 75 17.42 -7.31 -2.93
C GLY A 75 17.40 -7.68 -1.44
N ARG A 76 16.63 -8.68 -1.02
CA ARG A 76 16.43 -8.97 0.42
C ARG A 76 17.64 -9.65 1.06
N ARG A 77 18.16 -10.71 0.43
CA ARG A 77 19.26 -11.50 0.98
C ARG A 77 20.50 -10.63 1.15
N LEU A 78 20.92 -9.96 0.08
CA LEU A 78 22.06 -9.04 0.10
C LEU A 78 21.89 -7.94 1.15
N PHE A 79 20.72 -7.29 1.21
CA PHE A 79 20.45 -6.28 2.24
C PHE A 79 20.51 -6.82 3.67
N SER A 80 20.11 -8.07 3.91
CA SER A 80 20.17 -8.69 5.25
C SER A 80 21.62 -8.88 5.69
N ARG A 81 22.46 -9.49 4.83
CA ARG A 81 23.87 -9.75 5.13
C ARG A 81 24.66 -8.47 5.35
N LEU A 82 24.45 -7.46 4.51
CA LEU A 82 25.03 -6.12 4.72
C LEU A 82 24.48 -5.44 5.99
N GLY A 83 23.25 -5.77 6.38
CA GLY A 83 22.63 -5.31 7.62
C GLY A 83 23.33 -5.87 8.85
N GLU A 84 23.51 -7.19 8.89
CA GLU A 84 24.23 -7.91 9.95
C GLU A 84 25.65 -7.36 10.13
N LEU A 85 26.39 -7.16 9.03
CA LEU A 85 27.73 -6.57 9.06
C LEU A 85 27.73 -5.15 9.66
N ARG A 86 26.78 -4.30 9.25
CA ARG A 86 26.67 -2.95 9.79
C ARG A 86 26.22 -2.94 11.25
N ASP A 87 25.41 -3.91 11.67
CA ASP A 87 24.97 -4.01 13.06
C ASP A 87 26.16 -4.36 13.98
N VAL A 88 27.15 -5.13 13.50
CA VAL A 88 28.45 -5.32 14.20
C VAL A 88 29.23 -4.01 14.34
N HIS A 89 29.37 -3.22 13.25
CA HIS A 89 30.06 -1.93 13.31
C HIS A 89 29.39 -0.95 14.28
N VAL A 90 28.06 -0.93 14.32
CA VAL A 90 27.30 -0.10 15.28
C VAL A 90 27.54 -0.59 16.71
N MET A 91 27.60 -1.91 16.94
CA MET A 91 27.88 -2.44 18.28
C MET A 91 29.29 -2.11 18.75
N GLN A 92 30.31 -2.19 17.88
CA GLN A 92 31.69 -1.77 18.18
C GLN A 92 31.74 -0.30 18.61
N GLU A 93 31.01 0.59 17.91
CA GLU A 93 30.90 2.00 18.25
C GLU A 93 30.28 2.20 19.65
N TRP A 94 29.25 1.43 20.00
CA TRP A 94 28.64 1.48 21.33
C TRP A 94 29.55 0.95 22.43
N VAL A 95 30.29 -0.13 22.18
CA VAL A 95 31.28 -0.64 23.14
C VAL A 95 32.31 0.45 23.43
N GLY A 96 32.85 1.11 22.41
CA GLY A 96 33.80 2.21 22.60
C GLY A 96 33.23 3.41 23.38
N LYS A 97 31.93 3.72 23.22
CA LYS A 97 31.25 4.80 23.97
C LYS A 97 30.95 4.45 25.43
N LEU A 98 30.68 3.19 25.72
CA LEU A 98 30.21 2.74 27.04
C LEU A 98 31.32 2.18 27.92
N ALA A 99 32.39 1.63 27.35
CA ALA A 99 33.50 1.04 28.09
C ALA A 99 34.24 2.08 28.95
N ALA A 100 34.70 1.66 30.13
CA ALA A 100 35.75 2.37 30.85
C ALA A 100 37.12 2.10 30.20
N PRO A 101 38.15 2.93 30.45
CA PRO A 101 39.52 2.61 30.05
C PRO A 101 39.94 1.24 30.59
N SER A 102 40.46 0.37 29.73
CA SER A 102 40.93 -0.98 30.07
C SER A 102 39.85 -1.94 30.60
N ASP A 103 38.58 -1.76 30.22
CA ASP A 103 37.47 -2.63 30.61
C ASP A 103 37.60 -4.05 29.99
N PRO A 104 37.73 -5.13 30.82
CA PRO A 104 37.83 -6.50 30.32
C PRO A 104 36.62 -6.96 29.52
N ALA A 105 35.41 -6.51 29.89
CA ALA A 105 34.19 -6.86 29.18
C ALA A 105 34.14 -6.22 27.80
N ALA A 106 34.65 -5.00 27.67
CA ALA A 106 34.80 -4.33 26.39
C ALA A 106 35.78 -5.06 25.47
N THR A 107 36.92 -5.52 26.01
CA THR A 107 37.90 -6.33 25.27
C THR A 107 37.27 -7.63 24.76
N ALA A 108 36.58 -8.37 25.62
CA ALA A 108 35.89 -9.62 25.24
C ALA A 108 34.84 -9.38 24.14
N LEU A 109 34.03 -8.32 24.27
CA LEU A 109 33.05 -7.92 23.26
C LEU A 109 33.70 -7.55 21.92
N LEU A 110 34.78 -6.76 21.93
CA LEU A 110 35.46 -6.34 20.70
C LEU A 110 36.12 -7.52 19.98
N GLN A 111 36.71 -8.45 20.73
CA GLN A 111 37.27 -9.69 20.16
C GLN A 111 36.19 -10.54 19.50
N PHE A 112 35.06 -10.75 20.18
CA PHE A 112 33.91 -11.47 19.62
C PHE A 112 33.38 -10.79 18.36
N LEU A 113 33.23 -9.47 18.37
CA LEU A 113 32.72 -8.70 17.24
C LEU A 113 33.68 -8.72 16.04
N ALA A 114 34.99 -8.68 16.27
CA ALA A 114 36.00 -8.79 15.21
C ALA A 114 35.96 -10.16 14.52
N ALA A 115 35.83 -11.25 15.29
CA ALA A 115 35.65 -12.59 14.73
C ALA A 115 34.37 -12.68 13.89
N ARG A 116 33.26 -12.17 14.43
CA ARG A 116 31.96 -12.17 13.74
C ARG A 116 31.96 -11.31 12.47
N GLU A 117 32.69 -10.20 12.47
CA GLU A 117 32.83 -9.33 11.30
C GLU A 117 33.44 -10.08 10.10
N ASN A 118 34.48 -10.89 10.35
CA ASN A 118 35.15 -11.66 9.30
C ASN A 118 34.21 -12.70 8.67
N GLU A 119 33.44 -13.43 9.50
CA GLU A 119 32.42 -14.36 9.02
C GLU A 119 31.36 -13.66 8.17
N LEU A 120 30.83 -12.53 8.67
CA LEU A 120 29.79 -11.76 7.98
C LEU A 120 30.27 -11.15 6.67
N LYS A 121 31.56 -10.78 6.56
CA LYS A 121 32.16 -10.35 5.28
C LYS A 121 32.13 -11.46 4.25
N GLN A 122 32.44 -12.69 4.64
CA GLN A 122 32.36 -13.86 3.73
C GLN A 122 30.91 -14.12 3.31
N GLU A 123 29.96 -14.09 4.24
CA GLU A 123 28.53 -14.26 3.93
C GLU A 123 27.99 -13.14 3.02
N ALA A 124 28.45 -11.90 3.21
CA ALA A 124 28.11 -10.77 2.36
C ALA A 124 28.71 -10.92 0.95
N ALA A 125 29.95 -11.41 0.83
CA ALA A 125 30.60 -11.76 -0.43
C ALA A 125 29.79 -12.79 -1.22
N LEU A 126 29.38 -13.88 -0.57
CA LEU A 126 28.53 -14.91 -1.18
C LEU A 126 27.20 -14.33 -1.65
N ALA A 127 26.52 -13.56 -0.79
CA ALA A 127 25.25 -12.93 -1.15
C ALA A 127 25.38 -11.90 -2.29
N LEU A 128 26.51 -11.22 -2.40
CA LEU A 128 26.81 -10.29 -3.49
C LEU A 128 27.04 -11.01 -4.81
N THR A 129 27.71 -12.18 -4.79
CA THR A 129 27.94 -13.02 -5.97
C THR A 129 26.64 -13.62 -6.50
N GLU A 130 25.75 -14.07 -5.62
CA GLU A 130 24.45 -14.62 -6.00
C GLU A 130 23.41 -13.56 -6.41
N PHE A 131 23.70 -12.27 -6.22
CA PHE A 131 22.76 -11.22 -6.55
C PHE A 131 22.57 -11.10 -8.07
N ASP A 132 21.34 -11.37 -8.54
CA ASP A 132 21.01 -11.34 -9.97
C ASP A 132 21.00 -9.91 -10.55
N ARG A 133 22.20 -9.44 -10.94
CA ARG A 133 22.41 -8.13 -11.55
C ARG A 133 21.70 -8.00 -12.91
N LYS A 134 21.55 -9.09 -13.66
CA LYS A 134 20.92 -9.10 -14.98
C LYS A 134 19.43 -8.78 -14.85
N GLN A 135 18.73 -9.50 -13.97
CA GLN A 135 17.31 -9.25 -13.70
C GLN A 135 17.09 -7.89 -13.03
N TRP A 136 17.97 -7.48 -12.11
CA TRP A 136 17.90 -6.13 -11.51
C TRP A 136 17.99 -5.01 -12.56
N LYS A 137 18.88 -5.15 -13.55
CA LYS A 137 19.01 -4.20 -14.67
C LYS A 137 17.75 -4.16 -15.54
N ARG A 138 17.06 -5.29 -15.74
CA ARG A 138 15.76 -5.30 -16.46
C ARG A 138 14.70 -4.52 -15.69
N TRP A 139 14.58 -4.74 -14.38
CA TRP A 139 13.62 -4.02 -13.54
C TRP A 139 13.92 -2.52 -13.42
N SER A 140 15.19 -2.10 -13.48
CA SER A 140 15.56 -0.67 -13.45
C SER A 140 15.03 0.12 -14.66
N VAL A 141 14.65 -0.59 -15.72
CA VAL A 141 14.00 -0.02 -16.90
C VAL A 141 12.48 -0.18 -16.81
N SER A 142 11.97 -1.39 -16.53
CA SER A 142 10.54 -1.71 -16.61
C SER A 142 9.71 -1.10 -15.48
N LEU A 143 10.13 -1.23 -14.21
CA LEU A 143 9.37 -0.75 -13.06
C LEU A 143 9.17 0.77 -13.05
N PRO A 144 10.20 1.61 -13.31
CA PRO A 144 10.00 3.06 -13.40
C PRO A 144 9.02 3.48 -14.49
N ARG A 145 8.93 2.75 -15.62
CA ARG A 145 7.98 3.06 -16.70
C ARG A 145 6.53 2.91 -16.24
N ARG A 146 6.22 1.88 -15.45
CA ARG A 146 4.86 1.63 -14.91
C ARG A 146 4.32 2.78 -14.06
N ILE A 147 5.21 3.46 -13.34
CA ILE A 147 4.84 4.50 -12.37
C ILE A 147 4.97 5.91 -12.91
N THR A 148 5.31 6.09 -14.20
CA THR A 148 5.49 7.42 -14.81
C THR A 148 4.25 8.30 -14.69
N ARG A 149 3.06 7.68 -14.67
CA ARG A 149 1.77 8.36 -14.52
C ARG A 149 1.46 8.78 -13.07
N LEU A 150 2.21 8.27 -12.09
CA LEU A 150 2.00 8.56 -10.68
C LEU A 150 2.87 9.72 -10.22
N ARG A 151 2.19 10.82 -9.89
CA ARG A 151 2.84 12.01 -9.34
C ARG A 151 3.18 11.79 -7.87
N GLN A 152 4.43 12.07 -7.50
CA GLN A 152 4.81 12.28 -6.11
C GLN A 152 3.96 13.40 -5.50
N GLY A 153 3.69 13.32 -4.20
CA GLY A 153 2.83 14.25 -3.47
C GLY A 153 1.34 14.06 -3.72
N SER A 154 0.94 13.09 -4.54
CA SER A 154 -0.48 12.83 -4.80
C SER A 154 -1.23 12.39 -3.53
N VAL A 155 -2.54 12.64 -3.54
CA VAL A 155 -3.44 12.28 -2.43
C VAL A 155 -3.38 10.79 -2.07
N ILE A 156 -3.11 9.92 -3.04
CA ILE A 156 -2.95 8.46 -2.83
C ILE A 156 -1.79 8.17 -1.89
N PHE A 157 -0.65 8.87 -2.04
CA PHE A 157 0.49 8.69 -1.14
C PHE A 157 0.28 9.35 0.22
N LYS A 158 -0.52 10.42 0.30
CA LYS A 158 -0.96 10.97 1.60
C LYS A 158 -1.86 9.98 2.35
N HIS A 159 -2.73 9.27 1.63
CA HIS A 159 -3.55 8.19 2.21
C HIS A 159 -2.71 7.01 2.68
N LEU A 160 -1.71 6.59 1.91
CA LEU A 160 -0.76 5.56 2.35
C LEU A 160 0.07 6.02 3.57
N ALA A 161 0.48 7.28 3.61
CA ALA A 161 1.17 7.87 4.76
C ALA A 161 0.27 7.84 6.00
N LEU A 162 -1.03 8.15 5.85
CA LEU A 162 -2.00 8.08 6.93
C LEU A 162 -2.15 6.66 7.49
N GLU A 163 -2.23 5.64 6.62
CA GLU A 163 -2.22 4.24 7.06
C GLU A 163 -0.98 3.92 7.91
N ARG A 164 0.21 4.34 7.45
CA ARG A 164 1.45 4.09 8.19
C ARG A 164 1.52 4.90 9.49
N LEU A 165 1.01 6.13 9.51
CA LEU A 165 0.92 6.98 10.69
C LEU A 165 0.03 6.32 11.75
N MET A 166 -1.18 5.89 11.38
CA MET A 166 -2.11 5.24 12.30
C MET A 166 -1.55 3.93 12.86
N TYR A 167 -0.91 3.13 12.01
CA TYR A 167 -0.24 1.91 12.45
C TYR A 167 0.90 2.20 13.43
N ALA A 168 1.75 3.19 13.14
CA ALA A 168 2.84 3.59 14.02
C ALA A 168 2.33 4.18 15.35
N HIS A 169 1.24 4.95 15.31
CA HIS A 169 0.59 5.50 16.50
C HIS A 169 0.00 4.40 17.39
N ASP A 170 -0.58 3.36 16.79
CA ASP A 170 -1.06 2.21 17.55
C ASP A 170 0.07 1.45 18.25
N LEU A 171 1.19 1.25 17.54
CA LEU A 171 2.41 0.69 18.13
C LEU A 171 2.98 1.57 19.25
N HIS A 172 2.88 2.88 19.12
CA HIS A 172 3.27 3.84 20.16
C HIS A 172 2.44 3.63 21.44
N ARG A 173 1.11 3.54 21.31
CA ARG A 173 0.24 3.25 22.47
C ARG A 173 0.62 1.95 23.15
N ARG A 174 0.91 0.89 22.38
CA ARG A 174 1.35 -0.41 22.94
C ARG A 174 2.70 -0.31 23.63
N ALA A 175 3.68 0.36 23.02
CA ALA A 175 5.01 0.56 23.59
C ALA A 175 4.99 1.35 24.89
N LEU A 176 4.17 2.40 24.99
CA LEU A 176 4.05 3.18 26.22
C LEU A 176 3.35 2.43 27.36
N ARG A 177 2.43 1.52 27.03
CA ARG A 177 1.75 0.68 28.02
C ARG A 177 2.65 -0.44 28.54
N SER A 178 3.26 -1.22 27.66
CA SER A 178 4.07 -2.38 28.08
C SER A 178 5.49 -2.02 28.48
N ARG A 179 6.03 -0.91 27.94
CA ARG A 179 7.42 -0.46 28.09
C ARG A 179 8.49 -1.51 27.72
N SER A 180 8.09 -2.59 27.05
CA SER A 180 8.94 -3.73 26.75
C SER A 180 9.85 -3.49 25.54
N ARG A 181 11.03 -4.11 25.54
CA ARG A 181 11.99 -4.14 24.40
C ARG A 181 11.28 -4.45 23.08
N ILE A 182 10.44 -5.49 23.07
CA ILE A 182 9.71 -5.93 21.88
C ILE A 182 8.76 -4.84 21.38
N ALA A 183 8.07 -4.14 22.28
CA ALA A 183 7.11 -3.12 21.88
C ALA A 183 7.81 -1.86 21.32
N PHE A 184 8.90 -1.41 21.93
CA PHE A 184 9.72 -0.31 21.39
C PHE A 184 10.38 -0.67 20.05
N HIS A 185 10.85 -1.92 19.89
CA HIS A 185 11.37 -2.39 18.61
C HIS A 185 10.30 -2.39 17.51
N LYS A 186 9.08 -2.86 17.81
CA LYS A 186 7.95 -2.78 16.86
C LYS A 186 7.62 -1.33 16.51
N LEU A 187 7.55 -0.44 17.49
CA LEU A 187 7.33 1.00 17.28
C LEU A 187 8.41 1.61 16.37
N ARG A 188 9.69 1.31 16.60
CA ARG A 188 10.79 1.74 15.72
C ARG A 188 10.55 1.33 14.27
N ILE A 189 10.14 0.08 14.03
CA ILE A 189 9.81 -0.40 12.68
C ILE A 189 8.62 0.38 12.11
N GLY A 190 7.60 0.67 12.92
CA GLY A 190 6.44 1.49 12.54
C GLY A 190 6.83 2.89 12.08
N ILE A 191 7.58 3.63 12.91
CA ILE A 191 8.09 4.97 12.59
C ILE A 191 8.95 4.96 11.32
N LYS A 192 9.84 3.97 11.20
CA LYS A 192 10.69 3.79 10.02
C LYS A 192 9.86 3.62 8.74
N ARG A 193 8.82 2.78 8.78
CA ARG A 193 7.90 2.58 7.63
C ARG A 193 7.11 3.84 7.30
N PHE A 194 6.66 4.60 8.30
CA PHE A 194 6.01 5.89 8.08
C PHE A 194 6.96 6.90 7.44
N ARG A 195 8.16 7.08 8.00
CA ARG A 195 9.21 7.94 7.45
C ARG A 195 9.48 7.60 5.99
N TYR A 196 9.62 6.33 5.64
CA TYR A 196 9.94 5.96 4.26
C TYR A 196 8.84 6.31 3.26
N ILE A 197 7.56 6.27 3.65
CA ILE A 197 6.49 6.74 2.76
C ILE A 197 6.59 8.25 2.55
N VAL A 198 6.77 9.01 3.64
CA VAL A 198 6.95 10.47 3.57
C VAL A 198 8.17 10.82 2.71
N GLU A 199 9.30 10.20 3.00
CA GLU A 199 10.60 10.40 2.37
C GLU A 199 10.60 10.16 0.86
N ASN A 200 9.91 9.12 0.40
CA ASN A 200 9.94 8.74 -1.01
C ASN A 200 8.80 9.36 -1.83
N PHE A 201 7.67 9.70 -1.20
CA PHE A 201 6.45 10.02 -1.93
C PHE A 201 5.84 11.37 -1.59
N LEU A 202 6.23 12.03 -0.50
CA LEU A 202 5.63 13.29 -0.05
C LEU A 202 6.71 14.38 0.10
N PRO A 203 7.23 14.96 -1.00
CA PRO A 203 8.37 15.87 -0.95
C PRO A 203 8.14 17.11 -0.09
N GLN A 204 6.92 17.66 -0.09
CA GLN A 204 6.55 18.81 0.76
C GLN A 204 6.61 18.43 2.24
N GLN A 205 5.90 17.39 2.65
CA GLN A 205 5.90 16.89 4.03
C GLN A 205 7.29 16.42 4.45
N HIS A 206 8.06 15.79 3.56
CA HIS A 206 9.43 15.39 3.86
C HIS A 206 10.32 16.60 4.15
N SER A 207 10.17 17.70 3.40
CA SER A 207 10.93 18.92 3.68
C SER A 207 10.64 19.46 5.09
N ALA A 208 9.39 19.37 5.54
CA ALA A 208 8.97 19.86 6.86
C ALA A 208 9.29 18.87 8.00
N TRP A 209 9.14 17.56 7.78
CA TRP A 209 9.14 16.56 8.85
C TRP A 209 10.42 15.71 8.92
N SER A 210 11.33 15.83 7.95
CA SER A 210 12.49 14.93 7.84
C SER A 210 13.42 14.99 9.05
N SER A 211 13.62 16.17 9.63
CA SER A 211 14.44 16.37 10.84
C SER A 211 13.86 15.60 12.02
N ASP A 212 12.58 15.83 12.33
CA ASP A 212 11.89 15.15 13.43
C ASP A 212 11.82 13.64 13.21
N LEU A 213 11.43 13.19 12.01
CA LEU A 213 11.36 11.76 11.69
C LEU A 213 12.73 11.08 11.79
N LYS A 214 13.81 11.78 11.41
CA LYS A 214 15.18 11.29 11.60
C LYS A 214 15.48 11.18 13.09
N ARG A 215 15.26 12.24 13.87
CA ARG A 215 15.51 12.25 15.32
C ARG A 215 14.78 11.12 16.04
N LEU A 216 13.49 10.89 15.75
CA LEU A 216 12.72 9.80 16.35
C LEU A 216 13.24 8.42 15.95
N GLN A 217 13.66 8.24 14.70
CA GLN A 217 14.24 6.99 14.24
C GLN A 217 15.58 6.72 14.92
N ASP A 218 16.40 7.76 15.09
CA ASP A 218 17.72 7.66 15.70
C ASP A 218 17.57 7.27 17.18
N VAL A 219 16.81 8.01 17.99
CA VAL A 219 16.63 7.66 19.43
C VAL A 219 16.03 6.27 19.65
N LEU A 220 15.05 5.86 18.83
CA LEU A 220 14.48 4.50 18.90
C LEU A 220 15.43 3.44 18.35
N GLY A 221 16.33 3.82 17.44
CA GLY A 221 17.43 3.00 16.95
C GLY A 221 18.42 2.72 18.05
N GLU A 222 18.90 3.77 18.70
CA GLU A 222 19.85 3.68 19.80
C GLU A 222 19.30 2.85 20.97
N VAL A 223 18.01 2.99 21.32
CA VAL A 223 17.34 2.10 22.31
C VAL A 223 17.44 0.63 21.89
N HIS A 224 17.20 0.32 20.62
CA HIS A 224 17.31 -1.04 20.11
C HIS A 224 18.75 -1.54 20.10
N ASP A 225 19.70 -0.70 19.72
CA ASP A 225 21.12 -1.05 19.66
C ASP A 225 21.66 -1.39 21.06
N LEU A 226 21.31 -0.58 22.06
CA LEU A 226 21.59 -0.85 23.49
C LEU A 226 20.98 -2.17 23.97
N ASP A 227 19.72 -2.45 23.59
CA ASP A 227 19.05 -3.69 23.93
C ASP A 227 19.74 -4.93 23.29
N VAL A 228 20.27 -4.78 22.07
CA VAL A 228 21.03 -5.84 21.38
C VAL A 228 22.40 -6.03 22.02
N LEU A 229 23.13 -4.95 22.31
CA LEU A 229 24.42 -4.99 22.98
C LEU A 229 24.36 -5.74 24.32
N TRP A 230 23.39 -5.41 25.17
CA TRP A 230 23.19 -6.11 26.44
C TRP A 230 22.96 -7.61 26.23
N SER A 231 22.07 -7.96 25.29
CA SER A 231 21.76 -9.34 24.95
C SER A 231 22.99 -10.12 24.50
N THR A 232 23.84 -9.50 23.67
CA THR A 232 25.08 -10.11 23.18
C THR A 232 26.09 -10.28 24.30
N ALA A 233 26.32 -9.25 25.12
CA ALA A 233 27.25 -9.30 26.24
C ALA A 233 26.90 -10.41 27.25
N THR A 234 25.61 -10.56 27.56
CA THR A 234 25.14 -11.66 28.41
C THR A 234 25.31 -13.03 27.75
N GLN A 235 25.01 -13.16 26.47
CA GLN A 235 25.09 -14.43 25.75
C GLN A 235 26.52 -14.96 25.63
N ILE A 236 27.50 -14.08 25.45
CA ILE A 236 28.91 -14.49 25.32
C ILE A 236 29.64 -14.53 26.67
N HIS A 237 28.92 -14.31 27.77
CA HIS A 237 29.51 -14.20 29.12
C HIS A 237 30.68 -13.19 29.18
N ALA A 238 30.47 -12.00 28.62
CA ALA A 238 31.52 -10.99 28.49
C ALA A 238 32.00 -10.42 29.84
N PHE A 239 31.17 -10.49 30.89
CA PHE A 239 31.46 -9.84 32.16
C PHE A 239 32.32 -10.75 33.06
N PRO A 240 33.45 -10.25 33.60
CA PRO A 240 34.33 -11.04 34.47
C PRO A 240 33.68 -11.35 35.84
N ASP A 241 32.83 -10.46 36.33
CA ASP A 241 32.20 -10.57 37.64
C ASP A 241 30.83 -9.86 37.68
N GLN A 242 30.09 -10.07 38.77
CA GLN A 242 28.74 -9.51 38.95
C GLN A 242 28.74 -7.98 39.06
N GLN A 243 29.81 -7.37 39.58
CA GLN A 243 29.93 -5.92 39.71
C GLN A 243 30.10 -5.26 38.34
N SER A 244 30.95 -5.81 37.48
CA SER A 244 31.11 -5.38 36.07
C SER A 244 29.78 -5.49 35.31
N GLN A 245 29.05 -6.61 35.48
CA GLN A 245 27.74 -6.79 34.89
C GLN A 245 26.73 -5.72 35.35
N MET A 246 26.68 -5.43 36.65
CA MET A 246 25.78 -4.41 37.22
C MET A 246 26.10 -2.99 36.72
N GLN A 247 27.39 -2.64 36.60
CA GLN A 247 27.82 -1.33 36.07
C GLN A 247 27.36 -1.14 34.62
N TRP A 248 27.59 -2.13 33.77
CA TRP A 248 27.13 -2.11 32.38
C TRP A 248 25.61 -2.05 32.28
N GLN A 249 24.91 -2.82 33.11
CA GLN A 249 23.45 -2.82 33.17
C GLN A 249 22.91 -1.42 33.50
N GLN A 250 23.48 -0.76 34.51
CA GLN A 250 23.07 0.57 34.94
C GLN A 250 23.32 1.61 33.86
N LYS A 251 24.51 1.60 33.24
CA LYS A 251 24.86 2.55 32.18
C LYS A 251 23.96 2.40 30.96
N ILE A 252 23.72 1.17 30.51
CA ILE A 252 22.78 0.87 29.41
C ILE A 252 21.36 1.31 29.76
N ALA A 253 20.90 1.03 30.98
CA ALA A 253 19.55 1.40 31.42
C ALA A 253 19.35 2.92 31.44
N GLN A 254 20.34 3.68 31.93
CA GLN A 254 20.33 5.13 31.96
C GLN A 254 20.27 5.72 30.54
N ASP A 255 21.16 5.27 29.66
CA ASP A 255 21.22 5.72 28.26
C ASP A 255 19.90 5.42 27.53
N ARG A 256 19.37 4.21 27.73
CA ARG A 256 18.09 3.78 27.17
C ARG A 256 16.94 4.67 27.65
N GLN A 257 16.89 4.97 28.95
CA GLN A 257 15.85 5.81 29.53
C GLN A 257 15.91 7.24 28.99
N GLN A 258 17.10 7.82 28.85
CA GLN A 258 17.29 9.15 28.27
C GLN A 258 16.71 9.25 26.84
N ARG A 259 16.95 8.22 26.02
CA ARG A 259 16.46 8.18 24.63
C ARG A 259 14.94 7.96 24.55
N ILE A 260 14.39 7.17 25.47
CA ILE A 260 12.94 7.02 25.60
C ILE A 260 12.30 8.35 26.02
N GLU A 261 12.91 9.11 26.91
CA GLU A 261 12.38 10.40 27.32
C GLU A 261 12.46 11.44 26.19
N ALA A 262 13.58 11.49 25.45
CA ALA A 262 13.70 12.32 24.25
C ALA A 262 12.65 11.98 23.18
N TYR A 263 12.30 10.70 23.04
CA TYR A 263 11.18 10.29 22.20
C TYR A 263 9.83 10.78 22.75
N ARG A 264 9.59 10.65 24.05
CA ARG A 264 8.33 11.03 24.72
C ARG A 264 8.07 12.54 24.63
N GLU A 265 9.10 13.36 24.83
CA GLU A 265 9.06 14.82 24.77
C GLU A 265 8.41 15.31 23.46
N LYS A 266 8.75 14.69 22.33
CA LYS A 266 8.23 15.06 21.01
C LYS A 266 6.84 14.46 20.70
N MET A 267 6.49 13.37 21.36
CA MET A 267 5.35 12.51 20.96
C MET A 267 4.17 12.58 21.92
N LEU A 268 4.33 13.17 23.10
CA LEU A 268 3.27 13.34 24.09
C LEU A 268 2.76 14.79 24.14
N GLY A 269 1.58 14.98 24.71
CA GLY A 269 0.97 16.30 24.91
C GLY A 269 0.21 16.86 23.70
N ARG A 270 -0.32 18.08 23.89
CA ARG A 270 -1.20 18.77 22.92
C ARG A 270 -0.45 19.23 21.65
N SER A 271 0.85 19.49 21.78
CA SER A 271 1.78 19.88 20.71
C SER A 271 2.55 18.69 20.10
N SER A 272 2.15 17.44 20.41
CA SER A 272 2.82 16.25 19.88
C SER A 272 2.87 16.20 18.35
N LEU A 273 3.96 15.67 17.82
CA LEU A 273 4.15 15.45 16.39
C LEU A 273 3.05 14.57 15.79
N TRP A 274 2.48 13.63 16.56
CA TRP A 274 1.33 12.83 16.12
C TRP A 274 0.15 13.70 15.67
N ARG A 275 -0.18 14.75 16.42
CA ARG A 275 -1.30 15.65 16.09
C ARG A 275 -0.95 16.53 14.90
N ALA A 276 0.27 17.09 14.88
CA ALA A 276 0.76 17.92 13.79
C ALA A 276 0.72 17.16 12.45
N TRP A 277 1.32 15.97 12.40
CA TRP A 277 1.33 15.15 11.17
C TRP A 277 -0.07 14.65 10.79
N ARG A 278 -0.91 14.33 11.78
CA ARG A 278 -2.30 13.92 11.50
C ARG A 278 -3.10 15.04 10.84
N ALA A 279 -2.88 16.30 11.22
CA ALA A 279 -3.62 17.44 10.70
C ALA A 279 -3.39 17.67 9.19
N GLU A 280 -2.17 17.41 8.70
CA GLU A 280 -1.80 17.58 7.29
C GLU A 280 -2.19 16.40 6.37
N LEU A 281 -2.73 15.31 6.93
CA LEU A 281 -3.14 14.11 6.21
C LEU A 281 -4.68 14.01 6.07
N PRO A 282 -5.21 13.25 5.10
CA PRO A 282 -6.65 13.20 4.80
C PRO A 282 -7.54 13.00 6.04
N GLN A 283 -8.66 13.73 6.09
CA GLN A 283 -9.58 13.73 7.24
C GLN A 283 -11.01 13.40 6.83
N GLY A 284 -11.77 12.81 7.76
CA GLY A 284 -13.19 12.52 7.58
C GLY A 284 -13.53 11.87 6.24
N ARG A 285 -14.46 12.49 5.51
CA ARG A 285 -14.95 11.99 4.19
C ARG A 285 -13.87 11.94 3.11
N GLN A 286 -12.77 12.70 3.24
CA GLN A 286 -11.68 12.66 2.27
C GLN A 286 -10.98 11.29 2.25
N ILE A 287 -10.96 10.56 3.37
CA ILE A 287 -10.31 9.25 3.46
C ILE A 287 -10.98 8.26 2.49
N ALA A 288 -12.32 8.20 2.52
CA ALA A 288 -13.08 7.32 1.63
C ALA A 288 -12.93 7.71 0.15
N ALA A 289 -12.99 9.01 -0.15
CA ALA A 289 -12.81 9.51 -1.52
C ALA A 289 -11.42 9.17 -2.09
N VAL A 290 -10.37 9.29 -1.29
CA VAL A 290 -9.00 8.94 -1.73
C VAL A 290 -8.81 7.43 -1.83
N ALA A 291 -9.44 6.64 -0.95
CA ALA A 291 -9.44 5.19 -1.05
C ALA A 291 -10.10 4.72 -2.36
N LEU A 292 -11.23 5.32 -2.74
CA LEU A 292 -11.88 5.10 -4.03
C LEU A 292 -10.94 5.45 -5.20
N ALA A 293 -10.28 6.62 -5.15
CA ALA A 293 -9.32 7.03 -6.18
C ALA A 293 -8.15 6.04 -6.32
N ARG A 294 -7.68 5.46 -5.21
CA ARG A 294 -6.64 4.42 -5.20
C ARG A 294 -7.14 3.11 -5.82
N LEU A 295 -8.36 2.67 -5.50
CA LEU A 295 -8.96 1.47 -6.10
C LEU A 295 -9.21 1.66 -7.61
N LYS A 296 -9.64 2.85 -8.02
CA LYS A 296 -9.79 3.25 -9.43
C LYS A 296 -8.46 3.17 -10.18
N LEU A 297 -7.39 3.72 -9.60
CA LEU A 297 -6.05 3.62 -10.19
C LEU A 297 -5.59 2.16 -10.28
N TRP A 298 -5.77 1.38 -9.22
CA TRP A 298 -5.42 -0.03 -9.20
C TRP A 298 -6.12 -0.80 -10.34
N ALA A 299 -7.41 -0.56 -10.54
CA ALA A 299 -8.16 -1.15 -11.65
C ALA A 299 -7.62 -0.70 -13.02
N SER A 300 -7.28 0.59 -13.20
CA SER A 300 -6.73 1.10 -14.46
C SER A 300 -5.37 0.52 -14.86
N LEU A 301 -4.64 -0.08 -13.92
CA LEU A 301 -3.36 -0.75 -14.17
C LEU A 301 -3.52 -2.21 -14.59
N LEU A 302 -4.71 -2.79 -14.39
CA LEU A 302 -5.04 -4.18 -14.70
C LEU A 302 -5.99 -4.29 -15.90
N ASP A 303 -7.03 -3.46 -15.93
CA ASP A 303 -8.04 -3.53 -16.97
C ASP A 303 -7.49 -2.99 -18.30
N PRO A 304 -7.36 -3.83 -19.36
CA PRO A 304 -6.88 -3.39 -20.66
C PRO A 304 -7.81 -2.37 -21.33
N ASP A 305 -9.09 -2.32 -20.96
CA ASP A 305 -10.09 -1.38 -21.46
C ASP A 305 -10.80 -0.67 -20.30
N PHE A 306 -10.02 0.07 -19.52
CA PHE A 306 -10.56 0.78 -18.37
C PHE A 306 -11.58 1.87 -18.73
N ARG A 307 -11.64 2.31 -19.99
CA ARG A 307 -12.67 3.28 -20.45
C ARG A 307 -14.06 2.66 -20.37
N HIS A 308 -14.21 1.41 -20.81
CA HIS A 308 -15.43 0.63 -20.64
C HIS A 308 -15.84 0.53 -19.17
N SER A 309 -14.92 0.13 -18.27
CA SER A 309 -15.24 0.03 -16.84
C SER A 309 -15.70 1.35 -16.22
N VAL A 310 -15.11 2.48 -16.60
CA VAL A 310 -15.57 3.81 -16.17
C VAL A 310 -16.96 4.13 -16.71
N HIS A 311 -17.25 3.79 -17.96
CA HIS A 311 -18.55 4.02 -18.57
C HIS A 311 -19.65 3.15 -17.95
N VAL A 312 -19.41 1.84 -17.79
CA VAL A 312 -20.31 0.91 -17.10
C VAL A 312 -20.56 1.37 -15.66
N THR A 313 -19.55 1.91 -14.97
CA THR A 313 -19.73 2.50 -13.63
C THR A 313 -20.72 3.65 -13.64
N GLN A 314 -20.65 4.56 -14.62
CA GLN A 314 -21.58 5.68 -14.74
C GLN A 314 -23.03 5.19 -14.95
N LEU A 315 -23.23 4.19 -15.81
CA LEU A 315 -24.55 3.61 -16.06
C LEU A 315 -25.09 2.85 -14.84
N ALA A 316 -24.23 2.10 -14.15
CA ALA A 316 -24.59 1.38 -12.92
C ALA A 316 -25.05 2.34 -11.83
N LEU A 317 -24.37 3.48 -11.67
CA LEU A 317 -24.76 4.51 -10.70
C LEU A 317 -26.08 5.20 -11.08
N GLN A 318 -26.32 5.50 -12.37
CA GLN A 318 -27.62 6.03 -12.81
C GLN A 318 -28.77 5.06 -12.53
N LEU A 319 -28.58 3.76 -12.81
CA LEU A 319 -29.54 2.71 -12.46
C LEU A 319 -29.80 2.66 -10.95
N TYR A 320 -28.74 2.66 -10.16
CA TYR A 320 -28.83 2.60 -8.70
C TYR A 320 -29.56 3.81 -8.10
N ASP A 321 -29.18 5.02 -8.50
CA ASP A 321 -29.77 6.27 -8.03
C ASP A 321 -31.26 6.34 -8.40
N GLY A 322 -31.62 5.90 -9.61
CA GLY A 322 -33.01 5.83 -10.07
C GLY A 322 -33.86 4.73 -9.43
N LEU A 323 -33.27 3.59 -9.05
CA LEU A 323 -33.99 2.51 -8.36
C LEU A 323 -34.23 2.82 -6.87
N THR A 324 -33.35 3.63 -6.26
CA THR A 324 -33.42 3.96 -4.82
C THR A 324 -34.15 5.28 -4.54
N ASN A 325 -34.55 6.02 -5.58
CA ASN A 325 -35.14 7.37 -5.48
C ASN A 325 -34.26 8.33 -4.64
N GLY A 326 -32.93 8.17 -4.65
CA GLY A 326 -32.00 9.08 -3.99
C GLY A 326 -32.02 9.11 -2.46
N LYS A 327 -32.52 8.07 -1.77
CA LYS A 327 -32.51 7.99 -0.29
C LYS A 327 -31.08 8.07 0.29
N SER A 328 -30.89 8.56 1.53
CA SER A 328 -29.55 8.80 2.10
C SER A 328 -28.85 7.59 2.76
N GLN A 329 -29.57 6.55 3.20
CA GLN A 329 -29.00 5.34 3.85
C GLN A 329 -28.28 4.38 2.86
N VAL A 330 -28.03 4.89 1.67
CA VAL A 330 -27.69 4.25 0.39
C VAL A 330 -26.24 4.59 0.00
N ALA A 331 -25.59 5.51 0.73
CA ALA A 331 -24.26 6.00 0.40
C ALA A 331 -23.17 4.90 0.39
N GLU A 332 -23.20 3.97 1.36
CA GLU A 332 -22.24 2.86 1.41
C GLU A 332 -22.48 1.85 0.28
N GLU A 333 -23.72 1.42 0.10
CA GLU A 333 -24.09 0.52 -0.99
C GLU A 333 -23.76 1.09 -2.37
N ARG A 334 -23.98 2.39 -2.57
CA ARG A 334 -23.60 3.13 -3.78
C ARG A 334 -22.09 3.07 -4.01
N ALA A 335 -21.30 3.29 -2.97
CA ALA A 335 -19.84 3.20 -3.04
C ALA A 335 -19.38 1.77 -3.34
N ILE A 336 -20.01 0.75 -2.72
CA ILE A 336 -19.75 -0.67 -3.01
C ILE A 336 -20.02 -0.97 -4.49
N LEU A 337 -21.14 -0.50 -5.04
CA LEU A 337 -21.45 -0.65 -6.46
C LEU A 337 -20.44 0.06 -7.35
N GLU A 338 -20.08 1.31 -7.02
CA GLU A 338 -19.10 2.09 -7.76
C GLU A 338 -17.76 1.35 -7.87
N VAL A 339 -17.24 0.84 -6.76
CA VAL A 339 -15.99 0.08 -6.75
C VAL A 339 -16.17 -1.25 -7.48
N ALA A 340 -17.28 -1.98 -7.27
CA ALA A 340 -17.51 -3.24 -7.97
C ALA A 340 -17.54 -3.05 -9.50
N ALA A 341 -18.16 -1.98 -9.98
CA ALA A 341 -18.22 -1.62 -11.39
C ALA A 341 -16.85 -1.20 -11.93
N LEU A 342 -16.06 -0.42 -11.20
CA LEU A 342 -14.70 -0.06 -11.62
C LEU A 342 -13.76 -1.28 -11.71
N LEU A 343 -14.01 -2.31 -10.89
CA LEU A 343 -13.11 -3.45 -10.72
C LEU A 343 -13.60 -4.72 -11.44
N HIS A 344 -14.74 -4.68 -12.14
CA HIS A 344 -15.39 -5.90 -12.65
C HIS A 344 -14.54 -6.65 -13.71
N ASP A 345 -13.77 -5.90 -14.51
CA ASP A 345 -13.00 -6.42 -15.65
C ASP A 345 -11.49 -6.55 -15.39
N VAL A 346 -11.01 -6.28 -14.17
CA VAL A 346 -9.57 -6.35 -13.83
C VAL A 346 -8.96 -7.74 -14.04
N GLY A 347 -9.78 -8.79 -14.04
CA GLY A 347 -9.39 -10.17 -14.33
C GLY A 347 -8.93 -10.41 -15.77
N ARG A 348 -9.27 -9.53 -16.72
CA ARG A 348 -8.84 -9.61 -18.13
C ARG A 348 -7.34 -9.47 -18.32
N SER A 349 -6.64 -8.91 -17.33
CA SER A 349 -5.17 -8.92 -17.26
C SER A 349 -4.55 -10.32 -17.18
N GLN A 350 -5.32 -11.33 -16.77
CA GLN A 350 -4.84 -12.70 -16.57
C GLN A 350 -5.41 -13.67 -17.59
N ASP A 351 -6.73 -13.61 -17.79
CA ASP A 351 -7.44 -14.50 -18.69
C ASP A 351 -8.69 -13.79 -19.20
N GLU A 352 -8.86 -13.80 -20.52
CA GLU A 352 -10.05 -13.27 -21.18
C GLU A 352 -11.27 -14.17 -20.92
N ARG A 353 -11.06 -15.50 -20.88
CA ARG A 353 -12.12 -16.47 -20.61
C ARG A 353 -12.37 -16.54 -19.11
N GLY A 354 -13.59 -16.19 -18.70
CA GLY A 354 -13.96 -16.29 -17.29
C GLY A 354 -13.31 -15.25 -16.38
N HIS A 355 -12.89 -14.09 -16.92
CA HIS A 355 -12.28 -12.98 -16.16
C HIS A 355 -13.06 -12.61 -14.90
N HIS A 356 -14.39 -12.68 -14.87
CA HIS A 356 -15.19 -12.45 -13.66
C HIS A 356 -14.73 -13.29 -12.43
N LYS A 357 -14.27 -14.53 -12.64
CA LYS A 357 -13.65 -15.37 -11.59
C LYS A 357 -12.26 -14.88 -11.21
N ALA A 358 -11.47 -14.38 -12.18
CA ALA A 358 -10.16 -13.79 -11.94
C ALA A 358 -10.27 -12.45 -11.19
N SER A 359 -11.18 -11.55 -11.60
CA SER A 359 -11.53 -10.31 -10.90
C SER A 359 -11.87 -10.60 -9.44
N TYR A 360 -12.76 -11.56 -9.17
CA TYR A 360 -13.05 -12.00 -7.80
C TYR A 360 -11.79 -12.36 -7.01
N ARG A 361 -10.90 -13.20 -7.57
CA ARG A 361 -9.66 -13.62 -6.89
C ARG A 361 -8.70 -12.45 -6.65
N LEU A 362 -8.58 -11.54 -7.61
CA LEU A 362 -7.72 -10.36 -7.50
C LEU A 362 -8.23 -9.40 -6.41
N ILE A 363 -9.53 -9.10 -6.41
CA ILE A 363 -10.14 -8.21 -5.41
C ILE A 363 -10.02 -8.82 -4.00
N ARG A 364 -10.24 -10.14 -3.85
CA ARG A 364 -10.09 -10.84 -2.55
C ARG A 364 -8.69 -10.81 -1.97
N ARG A 365 -7.65 -10.59 -2.78
CA ARG A 365 -6.25 -10.48 -2.34
C ARG A 365 -5.87 -9.05 -1.91
N LEU A 366 -6.73 -8.07 -2.14
CA LEU A 366 -6.48 -6.70 -1.70
C LEU A 366 -6.56 -6.61 -0.17
N SER A 367 -5.58 -5.94 0.43
CA SER A 367 -5.74 -5.44 1.79
C SER A 367 -6.67 -4.22 1.75
N PRO A 368 -7.70 -4.15 2.61
CA PRO A 368 -8.63 -3.03 2.61
C PRO A 368 -7.89 -1.70 2.82
N PRO A 369 -8.02 -0.72 1.90
CA PRO A 369 -7.46 0.60 2.11
C PRO A 369 -8.18 1.28 3.28
N LEU A 370 -7.49 2.14 4.02
CA LEU A 370 -8.13 2.91 5.10
C LEU A 370 -9.40 3.62 4.61
N GLY A 371 -10.50 3.49 5.34
CA GLY A 371 -11.83 3.97 4.93
C GLY A 371 -12.71 2.90 4.28
N TRP A 372 -12.20 1.68 4.11
CA TRP A 372 -12.95 0.50 3.67
C TRP A 372 -12.77 -0.65 4.65
N SER A 373 -13.87 -1.35 4.96
CA SER A 373 -13.82 -2.58 5.74
C SER A 373 -13.48 -3.78 4.84
N GLY A 374 -13.02 -4.87 5.47
CA GLY A 374 -12.82 -6.15 4.77
C GLY A 374 -14.13 -6.73 4.25
N GLU A 375 -15.25 -6.47 4.94
CA GLU A 375 -16.59 -6.90 4.57
C GLU A 375 -17.08 -6.17 3.31
N SER A 376 -17.01 -4.84 3.28
CA SER A 376 -17.44 -4.06 2.11
C SER A 376 -16.62 -4.45 0.87
N LEU A 377 -15.31 -4.68 1.02
CA LEU A 377 -14.46 -5.16 -0.08
C LEU A 377 -14.75 -6.61 -0.49
N HIS A 378 -15.22 -7.45 0.43
CA HIS A 378 -15.71 -8.78 0.10
C HIS A 378 -16.98 -8.72 -0.77
N LEU A 379 -17.92 -7.85 -0.44
CA LEU A 379 -19.14 -7.61 -1.21
C LEU A 379 -18.80 -7.10 -2.62
N VAL A 380 -17.86 -6.15 -2.73
CA VAL A 380 -17.30 -5.68 -4.02
C VAL A 380 -16.84 -6.86 -4.87
N ALA A 381 -16.04 -7.78 -4.29
CA ALA A 381 -15.53 -8.93 -5.02
C ALA A 381 -16.66 -9.85 -5.53
N LEU A 382 -17.69 -10.10 -4.72
CA LEU A 382 -18.83 -10.94 -5.09
C LEU A 382 -19.69 -10.28 -6.18
N ILE A 383 -19.94 -8.98 -6.09
CA ILE A 383 -20.68 -8.23 -7.12
C ILE A 383 -19.92 -8.28 -8.45
N ALA A 384 -18.61 -8.02 -8.42
CA ALA A 384 -17.73 -8.17 -9.58
C ALA A 384 -17.69 -9.61 -10.11
N ARG A 385 -17.82 -10.64 -9.26
CA ARG A 385 -17.91 -12.04 -9.70
C ARG A 385 -19.19 -12.32 -10.50
N TYR A 386 -20.31 -11.75 -10.06
CA TYR A 386 -21.65 -12.06 -10.58
C TYR A 386 -22.14 -11.08 -11.65
N HIS A 387 -21.28 -10.16 -12.11
CA HIS A 387 -21.59 -9.20 -13.17
C HIS A 387 -21.87 -9.85 -14.55
N ARG A 388 -21.52 -11.13 -14.74
CA ARG A 388 -21.79 -11.89 -15.96
C ARG A 388 -21.87 -13.39 -15.69
N GLY A 389 -22.20 -14.16 -16.73
CA GLY A 389 -22.28 -15.63 -16.68
C GLY A 389 -23.50 -16.13 -15.93
N VAL A 390 -23.43 -17.38 -15.43
CA VAL A 390 -24.52 -18.05 -14.73
C VAL A 390 -24.99 -17.22 -13.53
N LEU A 391 -26.30 -17.14 -13.35
CA LEU A 391 -26.87 -16.37 -12.27
C LEU A 391 -26.44 -16.90 -10.89
N PRO A 392 -26.29 -16.01 -9.90
CA PRO A 392 -26.02 -16.37 -8.52
C PRO A 392 -27.18 -17.18 -7.91
N GLY A 393 -27.17 -18.50 -8.12
CA GLY A 393 -28.13 -19.46 -7.57
C GLY A 393 -27.64 -20.09 -6.25
N ARG A 394 -27.72 -21.42 -6.13
CA ARG A 394 -27.34 -22.20 -4.93
C ARG A 394 -25.81 -22.32 -4.69
N GLN A 395 -25.00 -21.40 -5.21
CA GLN A 395 -23.54 -21.47 -5.05
C GLN A 395 -23.12 -21.27 -3.59
N ALA A 396 -22.18 -22.09 -3.11
CA ALA A 396 -21.73 -22.09 -1.71
C ALA A 396 -21.24 -20.71 -1.24
N THR A 397 -20.52 -19.98 -2.10
CA THR A 397 -20.00 -18.63 -1.82
C THR A 397 -21.08 -17.61 -1.49
N LEU A 398 -22.28 -17.76 -2.05
CA LEU A 398 -23.41 -16.87 -1.76
C LEU A 398 -24.25 -17.37 -0.58
N ARG A 399 -24.34 -18.70 -0.38
CA ARG A 399 -25.08 -19.31 0.74
C ARG A 399 -24.43 -19.03 2.09
N ALA A 400 -23.11 -18.85 2.12
CA ALA A 400 -22.37 -18.52 3.34
C ALA A 400 -22.64 -17.10 3.86
N LEU A 401 -23.22 -16.21 3.04
CA LEU A 401 -23.54 -14.85 3.48
C LEU A 401 -24.85 -14.79 4.29
N PRO A 402 -24.93 -13.88 5.28
CA PRO A 402 -26.18 -13.50 5.90
C PRO A 402 -27.24 -13.07 4.87
N SER A 403 -28.51 -13.32 5.19
CA SER A 403 -29.63 -13.00 4.29
C SER A 403 -29.67 -11.53 3.79
N PRO A 404 -29.38 -10.49 4.61
CA PRO A 404 -29.32 -9.11 4.13
C PRO A 404 -28.21 -8.87 3.08
N GLU A 405 -26.99 -9.35 3.34
CA GLU A 405 -25.85 -9.23 2.42
C GLU A 405 -26.09 -9.99 1.12
N ARG A 406 -26.68 -11.18 1.19
CA ARG A 406 -27.06 -11.95 0.01
C ARG A 406 -28.01 -11.15 -0.89
N ARG A 407 -29.05 -10.52 -0.31
CA ARG A 407 -29.97 -9.67 -1.08
C ARG A 407 -29.27 -8.46 -1.68
N LEU A 408 -28.35 -7.84 -0.94
CA LEU A 408 -27.56 -6.72 -1.42
C LEU A 408 -26.69 -7.12 -2.63
N VAL A 409 -25.95 -8.22 -2.54
CA VAL A 409 -25.11 -8.73 -3.64
C VAL A 409 -25.95 -9.02 -4.88
N LEU A 410 -27.09 -9.72 -4.72
CA LEU A 410 -27.99 -10.02 -5.85
C LEU A 410 -28.49 -8.75 -6.53
N ARG A 411 -28.92 -7.75 -5.75
CA ARG A 411 -29.40 -6.46 -6.25
C ARG A 411 -28.31 -5.71 -7.01
N LEU A 412 -27.15 -5.52 -6.40
CA LEU A 412 -26.05 -4.74 -7.00
C LEU A 412 -25.43 -5.47 -8.20
N ALA A 413 -25.31 -6.80 -8.16
CA ALA A 413 -24.89 -7.59 -9.32
C ALA A 413 -25.89 -7.50 -10.46
N GLY A 414 -27.21 -7.49 -10.18
CA GLY A 414 -28.24 -7.26 -11.19
C GLY A 414 -28.10 -5.89 -11.86
N ILE A 415 -27.84 -4.83 -11.08
CA ILE A 415 -27.61 -3.49 -11.59
C ILE A 415 -26.38 -3.47 -12.50
N LEU A 416 -25.27 -4.05 -12.03
CA LEU A 416 -24.03 -4.09 -12.80
C LEU A 416 -24.15 -4.92 -14.08
N ARG A 417 -24.88 -6.05 -14.06
CA ARG A 417 -25.18 -6.86 -15.25
C ARG A 417 -25.90 -6.04 -16.32
N LEU A 418 -26.96 -5.32 -15.91
CA LEU A 418 -27.74 -4.51 -16.84
C LEU A 418 -26.93 -3.32 -17.37
N ALA A 419 -26.17 -2.64 -16.51
CA ALA A 419 -25.25 -1.56 -16.91
C ALA A 419 -24.22 -2.04 -17.94
N ASN A 420 -23.61 -3.21 -17.69
CA ASN A 420 -22.63 -3.80 -18.59
C ASN A 420 -23.23 -4.19 -19.95
N ALA A 421 -24.48 -4.66 -19.97
CA ALA A 421 -25.17 -5.02 -21.20
C ALA A 421 -25.46 -3.81 -22.11
N PHE A 422 -25.65 -2.62 -21.54
CA PHE A 422 -25.82 -1.38 -22.32
C PHE A 422 -24.54 -0.95 -23.06
N ASP A 423 -23.37 -1.45 -22.66
CA ASP A 423 -22.08 -1.18 -23.29
C ASP A 423 -21.37 -2.47 -23.73
N VAL A 424 -22.14 -3.49 -24.12
CA VAL A 424 -21.61 -4.80 -24.53
C VAL A 424 -20.68 -4.70 -25.75
N ASP A 425 -20.91 -3.71 -26.61
CA ASP A 425 -20.12 -3.43 -27.80
C ASP A 425 -18.94 -2.47 -27.53
N ARG A 426 -18.79 -1.96 -26.29
CA ARG A 426 -17.68 -1.10 -25.82
C ARG A 426 -17.55 0.22 -26.58
N HIS A 427 -18.62 0.70 -27.20
CA HIS A 427 -18.64 1.95 -27.94
C HIS A 427 -19.16 3.15 -27.13
N GLY A 428 -19.70 2.92 -25.92
CA GLY A 428 -20.21 3.98 -25.06
C GLY A 428 -21.43 4.71 -25.63
N ARG A 429 -22.21 4.06 -26.52
CA ARG A 429 -23.33 4.70 -27.24
C ARG A 429 -24.39 5.20 -26.26
N VAL A 430 -24.76 4.36 -25.31
CA VAL A 430 -25.74 4.66 -24.27
C VAL A 430 -25.05 5.37 -23.12
N HIS A 431 -25.25 6.68 -22.97
CA HIS A 431 -24.59 7.47 -21.92
C HIS A 431 -25.54 8.02 -20.85
N ARG A 432 -26.86 7.89 -21.05
CA ARG A 432 -27.87 8.38 -20.11
C ARG A 432 -29.03 7.39 -19.96
N LEU A 433 -29.38 7.11 -18.71
CA LEU A 433 -30.49 6.27 -18.30
C LEU A 433 -31.45 7.08 -17.42
N ALA A 434 -32.75 6.91 -17.61
CA ALA A 434 -33.79 7.46 -16.74
C ALA A 434 -34.68 6.31 -16.26
N ILE A 435 -34.84 6.20 -14.94
CA ILE A 435 -35.54 5.09 -14.31
C ILE A 435 -36.84 5.63 -13.74
N THR A 436 -37.96 4.97 -14.05
CA THR A 436 -39.26 5.30 -13.48
C THR A 436 -39.92 4.04 -12.93
N GLN A 437 -40.46 4.13 -11.73
CA GLN A 437 -41.20 3.03 -11.08
C GLN A 437 -42.67 3.42 -11.00
N ARG A 438 -43.52 2.83 -11.85
CA ARG A 438 -44.97 3.13 -11.93
C ARG A 438 -45.75 1.87 -12.24
N ASN A 439 -46.95 1.75 -11.68
CA ASN A 439 -47.91 0.67 -11.96
C ASN A 439 -47.34 -0.75 -11.81
N GLY A 440 -46.41 -0.96 -10.86
CA GLY A 440 -45.74 -2.25 -10.65
C GLY A 440 -44.59 -2.56 -11.62
N PHE A 441 -44.32 -1.69 -12.60
CA PHE A 441 -43.22 -1.84 -13.56
C PHE A 441 -42.02 -0.95 -13.22
N ILE A 442 -40.83 -1.46 -13.51
CA ILE A 442 -39.61 -0.66 -13.57
C ILE A 442 -39.33 -0.38 -15.05
N THR A 443 -39.31 0.89 -15.43
CA THR A 443 -38.97 1.30 -16.80
C THR A 443 -37.61 1.97 -16.83
N VAL A 444 -36.72 1.50 -17.69
CA VAL A 444 -35.41 2.09 -17.97
C VAL A 444 -35.44 2.69 -19.37
N ALA A 445 -35.50 4.02 -19.44
CA ALA A 445 -35.36 4.75 -20.70
C ALA A 445 -33.87 5.03 -20.96
N ALA A 446 -33.35 4.62 -22.11
CA ALA A 446 -31.93 4.70 -22.44
C ALA A 446 -31.69 5.59 -23.68
N ARG A 447 -30.83 6.61 -23.57
CA ARG A 447 -30.50 7.50 -24.70
C ARG A 447 -29.61 6.77 -25.70
N ASN A 448 -29.90 6.94 -26.99
CA ASN A 448 -29.21 6.25 -28.11
C ASN A 448 -29.28 4.72 -28.06
N TYR A 449 -30.23 4.16 -27.30
CA TYR A 449 -30.53 2.74 -27.32
C TYR A 449 -31.54 2.43 -28.42
N SER A 450 -31.32 1.35 -29.16
CA SER A 450 -32.27 0.79 -30.13
C SER A 450 -32.59 -0.65 -29.75
N SER A 451 -33.88 -1.00 -29.76
CA SER A 451 -34.37 -2.36 -29.53
C SER A 451 -34.02 -3.34 -30.65
N GLN A 452 -33.47 -2.84 -31.76
CA GLN A 452 -33.00 -3.65 -32.89
C GLN A 452 -31.46 -3.77 -32.93
N SER A 453 -30.76 -3.23 -31.93
CA SER A 453 -29.29 -3.30 -31.87
C SER A 453 -28.80 -4.62 -31.26
N ASN A 454 -27.53 -4.97 -31.52
CA ASN A 454 -26.88 -6.13 -30.88
C ASN A 454 -26.90 -6.05 -29.34
N ALA A 455 -26.92 -4.84 -28.77
CA ALA A 455 -27.04 -4.66 -27.33
C ALA A 455 -28.43 -5.06 -26.79
N ALA A 456 -29.47 -5.11 -27.64
CA ALA A 456 -30.83 -5.41 -27.20
C ALA A 456 -30.97 -6.84 -26.64
N GLU A 457 -30.35 -7.83 -27.26
CA GLU A 457 -30.36 -9.21 -26.77
C GLU A 457 -29.65 -9.33 -25.41
N ALA A 458 -28.47 -8.73 -25.29
CA ALA A 458 -27.71 -8.71 -24.04
C ALA A 458 -28.49 -8.02 -22.92
N VAL A 459 -29.16 -6.90 -23.21
CA VAL A 459 -30.00 -6.16 -22.28
C VAL A 459 -31.24 -6.98 -21.87
N ALA A 460 -31.88 -7.66 -22.82
CA ALA A 460 -33.03 -8.51 -22.57
C ALA A 460 -32.69 -9.71 -21.66
N ALA A 461 -31.50 -10.29 -21.81
CA ALA A 461 -31.01 -11.34 -20.91
C ALA A 461 -30.57 -10.80 -19.54
N ALA A 462 -29.92 -9.63 -19.50
CA ALA A 462 -29.34 -9.07 -18.28
C ALA A 462 -30.38 -8.61 -17.25
N ARG A 463 -31.59 -8.23 -17.67
CA ARG A 463 -32.65 -7.73 -16.77
C ARG A 463 -33.16 -8.78 -15.77
N HIS A 464 -33.08 -10.07 -16.11
CA HIS A 464 -33.76 -11.14 -15.36
C HIS A 464 -33.41 -11.15 -13.86
N LEU A 465 -32.14 -10.94 -13.49
CA LEU A 465 -31.74 -10.92 -12.08
C LEU A 465 -32.42 -9.77 -11.30
N LEU A 466 -32.56 -8.61 -11.93
CA LEU A 466 -33.24 -7.47 -11.31
C LEU A 466 -34.74 -7.73 -11.15
N GLU A 467 -35.38 -8.35 -12.15
CA GLU A 467 -36.80 -8.69 -12.08
C GLU A 467 -37.08 -9.64 -10.92
N VAL A 468 -36.22 -10.65 -10.72
CA VAL A 468 -36.32 -11.60 -9.60
C VAL A 468 -36.11 -10.90 -8.25
N VAL A 469 -35.11 -10.01 -8.16
CA VAL A 469 -34.76 -9.33 -6.90
C VAL A 469 -35.83 -8.30 -6.50
N TYR A 470 -36.30 -7.50 -7.45
CA TYR A 470 -37.31 -6.46 -7.19
C TYR A 470 -38.75 -6.99 -7.24
N ARG A 471 -38.96 -8.23 -7.70
CA ARG A 471 -40.28 -8.84 -7.92
C ARG A 471 -41.19 -7.96 -8.78
N ARG A 472 -40.61 -7.34 -9.82
CA ARG A 472 -41.27 -6.41 -10.73
C ARG A 472 -40.72 -6.60 -12.14
N PRO A 473 -41.55 -6.60 -13.20
CA PRO A 473 -41.06 -6.66 -14.56
C PRO A 473 -40.24 -5.41 -14.91
N LEU A 474 -39.19 -5.58 -15.73
CA LEU A 474 -38.29 -4.51 -16.16
C LEU A 474 -38.42 -4.30 -17.67
N LEU A 475 -38.82 -3.09 -18.05
CA LEU A 475 -38.98 -2.66 -19.44
C LEU A 475 -37.85 -1.71 -19.83
N VAL A 476 -37.15 -2.00 -20.92
CA VAL A 476 -36.13 -1.12 -21.48
C VAL A 476 -36.64 -0.50 -22.77
N ARG A 477 -36.51 0.82 -22.91
CA ARG A 477 -36.98 1.56 -24.10
C ARG A 477 -36.04 2.69 -24.50
N PRO A 478 -36.07 3.14 -25.76
CA PRO A 478 -35.38 4.36 -26.16
C PRO A 478 -35.88 5.58 -25.35
N MET A 479 -34.95 6.44 -24.93
CA MET A 479 -35.27 7.71 -24.27
C MET A 479 -35.77 8.72 -25.30
N LYS A 480 -36.99 9.23 -25.10
CA LYS A 480 -37.53 10.34 -25.90
C LYS A 480 -36.75 11.61 -25.54
N ILE A 481 -36.09 12.24 -26.50
CA ILE A 481 -35.49 13.56 -26.33
C ILE A 481 -36.67 14.55 -26.31
N PRO A 482 -36.84 15.39 -25.26
CA PRO A 482 -37.81 16.46 -25.34
C PRO A 482 -37.43 17.34 -26.53
N LYS A 483 -38.37 17.56 -27.46
CA LYS A 483 -38.17 18.53 -28.55
C LYS A 483 -37.86 19.86 -27.87
N THR A 484 -36.64 20.36 -28.04
CA THR A 484 -36.33 21.75 -27.74
C THR A 484 -37.22 22.58 -28.65
N ILE A 485 -38.14 23.34 -28.06
CA ILE A 485 -39.00 24.30 -28.76
C ILE A 485 -38.13 25.47 -29.19
#